data_AF-A0A1Y6GDQ5-F1
#
_entry.id   AF-A0A1Y6GDQ5-F1
#
_cell.length_a   1.000
_cell.length_b   1.000
_cell.length_c   1.000
_cell.angle_alpha   90.00
_cell.angle_beta   90.00
_cell.angle_gamma   90.00
#
_symmetry.space_group_name_H-M   'P 1'
#
loop_
_entity.id
_entity.type
_entity.pdbx_description
1 polymer ?
#
loop_
_entity_poly.entity_id
_entity_poly.type
_entity_poly.pdbx_seq_one_letter_code
_entity_poly.pdbx_strand_id
1 'polypeptide(L)' 'MTNERQYRIQMERCLVILTAKEINTLLQKDTEIFATALKRGKYLLRGQKQMEREQTKFQKEQE' A
#
# COMPACT_ATOMS: atom_id res chain seq x y z
N MET A 1 -5.29 -11.66 -22.27
CA MET A 1 -4.56 -10.47 -21.79
C MET A 1 -4.59 -10.52 -20.28
N THR A 2 -3.46 -10.76 -19.63
CA THR A 2 -3.37 -10.82 -18.16
C THR A 2 -3.66 -9.44 -17.59
N ASN A 3 -4.63 -9.34 -16.67
CA ASN A 3 -4.92 -8.11 -15.93
C ASN A 3 -3.75 -7.82 -14.97
N GLU A 4 -2.72 -7.16 -15.49
CA GLU A 4 -1.55 -6.81 -14.69
C GLU A 4 -1.86 -5.57 -13.83
N ARG A 5 -1.54 -5.65 -12.53
CA ARG A 5 -1.83 -4.56 -11.59
C ARG A 5 -0.93 -3.36 -11.91
N GLN A 6 -1.56 -2.21 -12.15
CA GLN A 6 -0.89 -0.94 -12.41
C GLN A 6 -0.93 -0.03 -11.19
N TYR A 7 0.15 0.71 -10.98
CA TYR A 7 0.28 1.73 -9.95
C TYR A 7 0.39 3.09 -10.63
N ARG A 8 -0.45 4.03 -10.21
CA ARG A 8 -0.50 5.40 -10.73
C ARG A 8 0.10 6.32 -9.69
N ILE A 9 1.17 7.02 -10.05
CA ILE A 9 1.92 7.88 -9.16
C ILE A 9 1.86 9.30 -9.73
N GLN A 10 1.10 10.18 -9.09
CA GLN A 10 1.06 11.59 -9.45
C GLN A 10 2.33 12.26 -8.92
N MET A 11 3.14 12.77 -9.84
CA MET A 11 4.29 13.63 -9.53
C MET A 11 3.91 15.10 -9.79
N GLU A 12 4.78 16.02 -9.36
CA GLU A 12 4.53 17.47 -9.47
C GLU A 12 4.19 17.94 -10.89
N ARG A 13 4.75 17.29 -11.92
CA ARG A 13 4.60 17.72 -13.33
C ARG A 13 3.96 16.68 -14.24
N CYS A 14 3.81 15.45 -13.80
CA CYS A 14 3.35 14.36 -14.66
C CYS A 14 2.71 13.22 -13.87
N LEU A 15 2.00 12.37 -14.59
CA LEU A 15 1.48 11.10 -14.10
C LEU A 15 2.39 9.97 -14.56
N VAL A 16 2.95 9.24 -13.61
CA VAL A 16 3.75 8.04 -13.89
C VAL A 16 2.87 6.81 -13.67
N ILE A 17 2.86 5.90 -14.64
CA ILE A 17 2.13 4.63 -14.56
C ILE A 17 3.15 3.50 -14.67
N LEU A 18 3.17 2.61 -13.68
CA LEU A 18 4.07 1.48 -13.62
C LEU A 18 3.31 0.19 -13.36
N THR A 19 3.77 -0.90 -13.95
CA THR A 19 3.33 -2.26 -13.62
C THR A 19 3.92 -2.70 -12.28
N ALA A 20 3.33 -3.74 -11.70
CA ALA A 20 3.88 -4.38 -10.49
C ALA A 20 5.34 -4.86 -10.68
N LYS A 21 5.67 -5.38 -11.86
CA LYS A 21 7.02 -5.87 -12.16
C LYS A 21 8.04 -4.72 -12.23
N GLU A 22 7.68 -3.62 -12.88
CA GLU A 22 8.55 -2.44 -12.98
C GLU A 22 8.81 -1.81 -11.61
N ILE A 23 7.78 -1.68 -10.77
CA ILE A 23 7.96 -1.16 -9.40
C ILE A 23 8.88 -2.06 -8.59
N ASN A 24 8.69 -3.39 -8.62
CA ASN A 24 9.58 -4.30 -7.91
C ASN A 24 11.02 -4.17 -8.38
N THR A 25 11.23 -4.03 -9.70
CA THR A 25 12.55 -3.84 -10.29
C THR A 25 13.20 -2.53 -9.84
N LEU A 26 12.43 -1.42 -9.80
CA LEU A 26 12.91 -0.12 -9.33
C LEU A 26 13.27 -0.13 -7.84
N LEU A 27 12.40 -0.72 -7.01
CA LEU A 27 12.62 -0.81 -5.56
C LEU A 27 13.82 -1.69 -5.20
N GLN A 28 14.14 -2.70 -6.00
CA GLN A 28 15.35 -3.52 -5.78
C GLN A 28 16.66 -2.74 -6.01
N LYS A 29 16.63 -1.66 -6.79
CA LYS A 29 17.83 -0.83 -7.03
C LYS A 29 18.19 0.06 -5.84
N ASP A 30 17.21 0.35 -4.97
CA ASP A 30 17.41 1.13 -3.75
C ASP A 30 16.78 0.41 -2.55
N THR A 31 17.61 -0.36 -1.86
CA THR A 31 17.20 -1.20 -0.74
C THR A 31 16.71 -0.40 0.47
N GLU A 32 17.19 0.83 0.66
CA GLU A 32 16.77 1.70 1.77
C GLU A 32 15.36 2.23 1.56
N ILE A 33 15.07 2.71 0.34
CA ILE A 33 13.71 3.12 -0.05
C ILE A 33 12.76 1.94 0.10
N PHE A 34 13.16 0.75 -0.36
CA PHE A 34 12.31 -0.43 -0.26
C PHE A 34 12.00 -0.82 1.18
N ALA A 35 13.02 -0.88 2.05
CA ALA A 35 12.83 -1.18 3.47
C ALA A 35 11.90 -0.17 4.16
N THR A 36 12.06 1.11 3.82
CA THR A 36 11.22 2.19 4.36
C THR A 36 9.77 2.07 3.88
N ALA A 37 9.56 1.80 2.59
CA ALA A 37 8.22 1.60 2.03
C ALA A 37 7.49 0.41 2.70
N LEU A 38 8.19 -0.70 2.94
CA LEU A 38 7.63 -1.85 3.65
C LEU A 38 7.22 -1.52 5.10
N LYS A 39 8.03 -0.74 5.82
CA LYS A 39 7.68 -0.28 7.17
C LYS A 39 6.40 0.55 7.18
N ARG A 40 6.28 1.50 6.24
CA ARG A 40 5.08 2.35 6.08
C ARG A 40 3.84 1.50 5.81
N GLY A 41 3.94 0.53 4.90
CA GLY A 41 2.83 -0.39 4.58
C GLY A 41 2.35 -1.19 5.79
N LYS A 42 3.28 -1.73 6.59
CA LYS A 42 2.92 -2.47 7.82
C LYS A 42 2.19 -1.60 8.83
N TYR A 43 2.62 -0.35 9.02
CA TYR A 43 1.96 0.58 9.93
C TYR A 43 0.53 0.86 9.48
N LEU A 44 0.34 1.16 8.20
CA LEU A 44 -0.98 1.42 7.61
C LEU A 44 -1.94 0.23 7.77
N LEU A 45 -1.48 -0.99 7.45
CA LEU A 45 -2.29 -2.20 7.61
C LEU A 45 -2.66 -2.49 9.08
N ARG A 46 -1.75 -2.22 10.02
CA ARG A 46 -2.03 -2.37 11.45
C ARG A 46 -3.10 -1.38 11.90
N GLY A 47 -3.01 -0.12 11.47
CA GLY A 47 -4.01 0.90 11.77
C GLY A 47 -5.39 0.52 11.22
N GLN A 48 -5.46 0.08 9.96
CA GLN A 48 -6.71 -0.40 9.36
C GLN A 48 -7.32 -1.56 10.15
N LYS A 49 -6.52 -2.59 10.47
CA LYS A 49 -6.98 -3.75 11.24
C LYS A 49 -7.43 -3.39 12.65
N GLN A 50 -6.82 -2.37 13.27
CA GLN A 50 -7.26 -1.87 14.56
C GLN A 50 -8.64 -1.19 14.45
N MET A 51 -8.82 -0.29 13.47
CA MET A 51 -10.10 0.36 13.22
C MET A 51 -11.22 -0.65 12.94
N GLU A 52 -10.96 -1.66 12.11
CA GLU A 52 -11.92 -2.74 11.83
C GLU A 52 -12.35 -3.48 13.11
N ARG A 53 -11.42 -3.73 14.03
CA ARG A 53 -11.72 -4.36 15.32
C ARG A 53 -12.56 -3.45 16.22
N GLU A 54 -12.27 -2.16 16.25
CA GLU A 54 -13.03 -1.18 17.04
C GLU A 54 -14.47 -1.07 16.51
N GLN A 55 -14.65 -0.97 15.18
CA GLN A 55 -15.97 -0.96 14.56
C GLN A 55 -16.77 -2.23 14.85
N THR A 56 -16.12 -3.41 14.78
CA THR A 56 -16.75 -4.70 15.07
C THR A 56 -17.17 -4.82 16.54
N LYS A 57 -16.36 -4.29 17.47
CA LYS A 57 -16.70 -4.25 18.90
C LYS A 57 -17.92 -3.36 19.16
N PHE A 58 -17.92 -2.15 18.60
CA PHE A 58 -19.04 -1.21 18.74
C PHE A 58 -20.36 -1.78 18.20
N GLN A 59 -20.34 -2.49 17.06
CA GLN A 59 -21.54 -3.14 16.52
C GLN A 59 -22.07 -4.24 17.44
N LYS A 60 -21.19 -5.08 18.01
CA LYS A 60 -21.58 -6.14 18.95
C LYS A 60 -22.11 -5.65 20.29
N GLU A 61 -21.74 -4.44 20.70
CA GLU A 61 -22.23 -3.83 21.96
C GLU A 61 -23.60 -3.15 21.78
N GLN A 62 -24.07 -2.97 20.52
CA GLN A 62 -25.38 -2.38 20.19
C GLN A 62 -26.46 -3.42 19.84
N GLU A 63 -26.10 -4.70 19.71
CA GLU A 63 -27.01 -5.85 19.58
C GLU A 63 -27.34 -6.44 20.97
#